data_AF-A0A523YDL0-F1
#
_entry.id   AF-A0A523YDL0-F1
#
_cell.length_a   1.000
_cell.length_b   1.000
_cell.length_c   1.000
_cell.angle_alpha   90.00
_cell.angle_beta   90.00
_cell.angle_gamma   90.00
#
_symmetry.space_group_name_H-M   'P 1'
#
loop_
_entity.id
_entity.type
_entity.pdbx_description
1 polymer ?
#
loop_
_entity_poly.entity_id
_entity_poly.type
_entity_poly.pdbx_seq_one_letter_code
_entity_poly.pdbx_strand_id
1 'polypeptide(L)'
;MHQVIEDLDLAGFAVLVGGYLALIGTSGLLVNGILSRISKEPISQRVSKEARDTGFVVGKCENLLILTFMLLDAYTALALVFAAKAIVRREDMSKNSLFFLAGTMINVTYSIMIGLAMKTLIEIV
;
A
#
# COMPACT_ATOMS: atom_id res chain seq x y z
N MET A 1 17.24 16.86 -6.03
CA MET A 1 15.87 16.89 -5.45
C MET A 1 15.12 18.18 -5.75
N HIS A 2 15.78 19.37 -5.75
CA HIS A 2 15.13 20.61 -6.21
C HIS A 2 14.76 20.60 -7.71
N GLN A 3 15.47 19.81 -8.53
CA GLN A 3 15.23 19.72 -9.98
C GLN A 3 14.12 18.74 -10.41
N VAL A 4 13.66 17.80 -9.57
CA VAL A 4 12.69 16.78 -10.03
C VAL A 4 11.27 17.35 -10.14
N ILE A 5 10.94 18.39 -9.36
CA ILE A 5 9.61 19.04 -9.37
C ILE A 5 9.56 20.27 -10.29
N GLU A 6 10.70 20.90 -10.57
CA GLU A 6 10.74 22.13 -11.38
C GLU A 6 10.77 21.88 -12.91
N ASP A 7 11.14 20.67 -13.35
CA ASP A 7 11.13 20.26 -14.76
C ASP A 7 10.16 19.08 -15.04
N LEU A 8 9.03 19.00 -14.32
CA LEU A 8 8.02 17.97 -14.59
C LEU A 8 7.31 18.28 -15.90
N ASP A 9 7.73 17.61 -16.97
CA ASP A 9 7.00 17.60 -18.23
C ASP A 9 5.62 16.91 -18.07
N LEU A 10 4.79 17.01 -19.10
CA LEU A 10 3.45 16.42 -19.09
C LEU A 10 3.46 14.90 -18.87
N ALA A 11 4.48 14.20 -19.36
CA ALA A 11 4.66 12.76 -19.19
C ALA A 11 5.01 12.41 -17.73
N GLY A 12 5.92 13.14 -17.10
CA GLY A 12 6.22 12.97 -15.67
C GLY A 12 4.96 13.13 -14.79
N PHE A 13 4.12 14.12 -15.12
CA PHE A 13 2.89 14.37 -14.35
C PHE A 13 1.87 13.25 -14.58
N ALA A 14 1.76 12.77 -15.82
CA ALA A 14 0.93 11.62 -16.17
C ALA A 14 1.39 10.34 -15.45
N VAL A 15 2.70 10.10 -15.34
CA VAL A 15 3.25 8.94 -14.60
C VAL A 15 2.91 9.05 -13.11
N LEU A 16 3.06 10.22 -12.50
CA LEU A 16 2.68 10.44 -11.09
C LEU A 16 1.19 10.15 -10.87
N VAL A 17 0.31 10.84 -11.58
CA VAL A 17 -1.15 10.67 -11.42
C VAL A 17 -1.56 9.23 -11.74
N GLY A 18 -1.06 8.69 -12.85
CA GLY A 18 -1.35 7.32 -13.28
C GLY A 18 -0.90 6.28 -12.27
N GLY A 19 0.27 6.46 -11.66
CA GLY A 19 0.79 5.54 -10.64
C GLY A 19 0.02 5.57 -9.32
N TYR A 20 -0.40 6.76 -8.86
CA TYR A 20 -1.30 6.88 -7.70
C TYR A 20 -2.66 6.22 -7.97
N LEU A 21 -3.26 6.49 -9.13
CA LEU A 21 -4.55 5.89 -9.52
C LEU A 21 -4.44 4.38 -9.69
N ALA A 22 -3.38 3.90 -10.33
CA ALA A 22 -3.11 2.47 -10.48
C ALA A 22 -3.01 1.81 -9.11
N LEU A 23 -2.15 2.30 -8.21
CA LEU A 23 -1.96 1.74 -6.89
C LEU A 23 -3.27 1.70 -6.09
N ILE A 24 -4.02 2.79 -6.06
CA ILE A 24 -5.30 2.87 -5.34
C ILE A 24 -6.35 1.97 -6.00
N GLY A 25 -6.38 1.83 -7.33
CA GLY A 25 -7.34 0.99 -8.03
C GLY A 25 -7.07 -0.51 -7.84
N THR A 26 -5.81 -0.93 -7.90
CA THR A 26 -5.44 -2.35 -7.99
C THR A 26 -5.10 -2.99 -6.65
N SER A 27 -4.63 -2.23 -5.65
CA SER A 27 -4.11 -2.80 -4.40
C SER A 27 -5.14 -3.70 -3.69
N GLY A 28 -6.41 -3.29 -3.69
CA GLY A 28 -7.49 -4.05 -3.06
C GLY A 28 -7.78 -5.36 -3.77
N LEU A 29 -7.77 -5.35 -5.11
CA LEU A 29 -7.97 -6.55 -5.92
C LEU A 29 -6.82 -7.53 -5.73
N LEU A 30 -5.58 -7.03 -5.70
CA LEU A 30 -4.40 -7.86 -5.51
C LEU A 30 -4.37 -8.49 -4.11
N VAL A 31 -4.58 -7.69 -3.06
CA VAL A 31 -4.59 -8.18 -1.67
C VAL A 31 -5.68 -9.22 -1.48
N ASN A 32 -6.90 -8.95 -1.94
CA ASN A 32 -8.01 -9.90 -1.84
C ASN A 32 -7.77 -11.17 -2.66
N GLY A 33 -7.19 -11.04 -3.86
CA GLY A 33 -6.88 -12.15 -4.74
C GLY A 33 -5.78 -13.08 -4.19
N ILE A 34 -4.76 -12.53 -3.52
CA ILE A 34 -3.71 -13.33 -2.89
C ILE A 34 -4.23 -13.96 -1.59
N LEU A 35 -4.94 -13.20 -0.76
CA LEU A 35 -5.51 -13.71 0.49
C LEU A 35 -6.52 -14.84 0.26
N SER A 36 -7.35 -14.76 -0.78
CA SER A 36 -8.31 -15.82 -1.12
C SER A 36 -7.65 -17.11 -1.60
N ARG A 37 -6.44 -17.05 -2.18
CA ARG A 37 -5.65 -18.23 -2.55
C ARG A 37 -5.00 -18.92 -1.36
N ILE A 38 -4.64 -18.14 -0.33
CA ILE A 38 -3.96 -18.66 0.87
C ILE A 38 -4.99 -19.13 1.92
N SER A 39 -6.16 -18.52 1.96
CA SER A 39 -7.20 -18.84 2.95
C SER A 39 -8.07 -20.01 2.49
N LYS A 40 -8.09 -21.10 3.27
CA LYS A 40 -8.96 -22.27 3.01
C LYS A 40 -10.45 -21.99 3.28
N GLU A 41 -10.75 -20.94 4.04
CA GLU A 41 -12.11 -20.55 4.40
C GLU A 41 -12.46 -19.17 3.82
N PRO A 42 -13.74 -18.90 3.55
CA PRO A 42 -14.19 -17.60 3.05
C PRO A 42 -13.83 -16.46 4.01
N ILE A 43 -13.33 -15.35 3.46
CA ILE A 43 -12.97 -14.13 4.22
C ILE A 43 -14.15 -13.63 5.08
N SER A 44 -15.39 -13.79 4.61
CA SER A 44 -16.62 -13.43 5.33
C SER A 44 -16.84 -14.18 6.64
N GLN A 45 -16.24 -15.35 6.82
CA GLN A 45 -16.30 -16.12 8.07
C GLN A 45 -15.18 -15.72 9.05
N ARG A 46 -14.13 -15.06 8.56
CA ARG A 46 -12.96 -14.67 9.37
C ARG A 46 -13.07 -13.27 9.94
N VAL A 47 -13.71 -12.35 9.23
CA VAL A 47 -13.71 -10.92 9.59
C VAL A 47 -15.10 -10.32 9.41
N SER A 48 -15.53 -9.48 10.37
CA SER A 48 -16.80 -8.75 10.26
C SER A 48 -16.77 -7.78 9.07
N LYS A 49 -17.94 -7.33 8.63
CA LYS A 49 -18.04 -6.36 7.55
C LYS A 49 -17.36 -5.04 7.91
N GLU A 50 -17.55 -4.56 9.13
CA GLU A 50 -17.00 -3.31 9.66
C GLU A 50 -15.47 -3.37 9.72
N ALA A 51 -14.90 -4.48 10.21
CA ALA A 51 -13.45 -4.65 10.27
C ALA A 51 -12.82 -4.74 8.87
N ARG A 52 -13.52 -5.34 7.90
CA ARG A 52 -13.10 -5.37 6.50
C ARG A 52 -13.16 -3.99 5.84
N ASP A 53 -14.25 -3.25 6.03
CA ASP A 53 -14.42 -1.91 5.47
C ASP A 53 -13.39 -0.93 6.06
N THR A 54 -13.16 -1.01 7.37
CA THR A 54 -12.10 -0.26 8.06
C THR A 54 -10.72 -0.64 7.53
N GLY A 55 -10.44 -1.95 7.39
CA GLY A 55 -9.19 -2.45 6.83
C GLY A 55 -8.94 -1.99 5.40
N PHE A 56 -10.00 -1.88 4.58
CA PHE A 56 -9.92 -1.36 3.22
C PHE A 56 -9.49 0.11 3.20
N VAL A 57 -10.15 0.97 3.98
CA VAL A 57 -9.82 2.41 4.07
C VAL A 57 -8.39 2.60 4.59
N VAL A 58 -8.03 1.91 5.69
CA VAL A 58 -6.68 1.94 6.25
C VAL A 58 -5.62 1.47 5.25
N GLY A 59 -5.95 0.46 4.42
CA GLY A 59 -5.10 -0.01 3.34
C GLY A 59 -4.83 1.06 2.28
N LYS A 60 -5.85 1.84 1.90
CA LYS A 60 -5.69 2.95 0.94
C LYS A 60 -4.84 4.09 1.50
N CYS A 61 -5.05 4.46 2.77
CA CYS A 61 -4.19 5.44 3.43
C CYS A 61 -2.72 4.98 3.48
N GLU A 62 -2.48 3.69 3.75
CA GLU A 62 -1.14 3.14 3.71
C GLU A 62 -0.54 3.22 2.30
N ASN A 63 -1.29 2.88 1.26
CA ASN A 63 -0.80 3.00 -0.12
C ASN A 63 -0.33 4.42 -0.45
N LEU A 64 -1.10 5.44 -0.05
CA LEU A 64 -0.74 6.84 -0.23
C LEU A 64 0.55 7.21 0.51
N LEU A 65 0.66 6.82 1.78
CA LEU A 65 1.83 7.12 2.61
C LEU A 65 3.09 6.43 2.07
N ILE A 66 2.98 5.15 1.70
CA ILE A 66 4.11 4.41 1.12
C ILE A 66 4.58 5.08 -0.15
N LEU A 67 3.67 5.34 -1.09
CA LEU A 67 4.05 5.91 -2.38
C LEU A 67 4.64 7.32 -2.21
N THR A 68 4.04 8.15 -1.36
CA THR A 68 4.55 9.50 -1.06
C THR A 68 5.96 9.44 -0.47
N PHE A 69 6.18 8.64 0.56
CA PHE A 69 7.49 8.55 1.21
C PHE A 69 8.55 7.89 0.33
N MET A 70 8.17 6.93 -0.53
CA MET A 70 9.08 6.37 -1.53
C MET A 70 9.55 7.44 -2.53
N LEU A 71 8.62 8.24 -3.06
CA LEU A 71 8.95 9.30 -4.02
C LEU A 71 9.76 10.45 -3.39
N LEU A 72 9.58 10.69 -2.10
CA LEU A 72 10.35 11.67 -1.31
C LEU A 72 11.65 11.11 -0.73
N ASP A 73 12.00 9.85 -1.02
CA ASP A 73 13.15 9.14 -0.41
C ASP A 73 13.13 9.14 1.14
N ALA A 74 11.94 9.31 1.74
CA ALA A 74 11.71 9.39 3.17
C ALA A 74 11.53 7.99 3.81
N TYR A 75 12.48 7.09 3.57
CA TYR A 75 12.40 5.69 4.02
C TYR A 75 12.29 5.53 5.54
N THR A 76 12.88 6.44 6.31
CA THR A 76 12.73 6.45 7.78
C THR A 76 11.30 6.77 8.20
N ALA A 77 10.64 7.73 7.55
CA ALA A 77 9.24 8.06 7.83
C ALA A 77 8.32 6.89 7.48
N LEU A 78 8.58 6.23 6.34
CA LEU A 78 7.92 4.99 5.95
C LEU A 78 8.06 3.90 7.02
N ALA A 79 9.28 3.64 7.49
CA ALA A 79 9.53 2.63 8.52
C ALA A 79 8.80 2.95 9.84
N LEU A 80 8.78 4.22 10.25
CA LEU A 80 8.08 4.67 11.46
C LEU A 80 6.57 4.48 11.36
N VAL A 81 5.95 4.87 10.24
CA VAL A 81 4.51 4.66 10.02
C VAL A 81 4.16 3.17 10.00
N PHE A 82 4.99 2.36 9.34
CA PHE A 82 4.79 0.91 9.30
C PHE A 82 4.89 0.28 10.70
N ALA A 83 5.88 0.68 11.49
CA ALA A 83 6.05 0.21 12.87
C ALA A 83 4.87 0.65 13.75
N ALA A 84 4.43 1.91 13.66
CA ALA A 84 3.28 2.43 14.40
C ALA A 84 2.02 1.63 14.09
N LYS A 85 1.77 1.30 12.81
CA LYS A 85 0.64 0.46 12.40
C LYS A 85 0.70 -0.94 13.02
N ALA A 86 1.88 -1.56 13.04
CA ALA A 86 2.06 -2.89 13.63
C ALA A 86 1.77 -2.90 15.15
N ILE A 87 2.08 -1.79 15.84
CA ILE A 87 1.82 -1.63 17.28
C ILE A 87 0.32 -1.45 17.54
N VAL A 88 -0.33 -0.51 16.86
CA VAL A 88 -1.77 -0.23 17.05
C VAL A 88 -2.63 -1.45 16.75
N ARG A 89 -2.24 -2.26 15.75
CA ARG A 89 -3.01 -3.42 15.32
C ARG A 89 -2.77 -4.69 16.14
N ARG A 90 -1.94 -4.64 17.20
CA ARG A 90 -1.65 -5.81 18.06
C ARG A 90 -2.88 -6.38 18.73
N GLU A 91 -3.83 -5.54 19.15
CA GLU A 91 -5.03 -5.97 19.89
C GLU A 91 -6.06 -6.69 18.99
N ASP A 92 -6.27 -6.17 17.76
CA ASP A 92 -7.16 -6.76 16.74
C ASP A 92 -6.67 -8.11 16.20
N MET A 93 -5.37 -8.39 16.34
CA MET A 93 -4.74 -9.61 15.85
C MET A 93 -5.03 -10.86 16.71
N SER A 94 -5.61 -10.74 17.89
CA SER A 94 -5.80 -11.87 18.82
C SER A 94 -6.68 -13.01 18.29
N LYS A 95 -7.57 -12.78 17.31
CA LYS A 95 -8.46 -13.82 16.72
C LYS A 95 -8.09 -14.25 15.30
N ASN A 96 -7.46 -13.38 14.49
CA ASN A 96 -7.10 -13.65 13.09
C ASN A 96 -5.74 -13.01 12.68
N SER A 97 -4.74 -13.04 13.57
CA SER A 97 -3.44 -12.37 13.40
C SER A 97 -2.81 -12.62 12.03
N LEU A 98 -2.65 -13.88 11.65
CA LEU A 98 -1.97 -14.28 10.42
C LEU A 98 -2.66 -13.71 9.16
N PHE A 99 -3.98 -13.63 9.15
CA PHE A 99 -4.74 -13.06 8.03
C PHE A 99 -4.48 -11.55 7.88
N PHE A 100 -4.58 -10.81 8.98
CA PHE A 100 -4.32 -9.38 8.98
C PHE A 100 -2.85 -9.04 8.72
N LEU A 101 -1.92 -9.88 9.19
CA LEU A 101 -0.49 -9.72 8.93
C LEU A 101 -0.21 -9.93 7.44
N ALA A 102 -0.70 -11.03 6.88
CA ALA A 102 -0.52 -11.35 5.48
C ALA A 102 -1.08 -10.24 4.58
N GLY A 103 -2.29 -9.75 4.87
CA GLY A 103 -2.89 -8.65 4.12
C GLY A 103 -2.04 -7.37 4.13
N THR A 104 -1.49 -6.99 5.29
CA THR A 104 -0.58 -5.85 5.38
C THR A 104 0.71 -6.11 4.60
N MET A 105 1.35 -7.26 4.77
CA MET A 105 2.63 -7.57 4.10
C MET A 105 2.48 -7.59 2.57
N ILE A 106 1.37 -8.15 2.06
CA ILE A 106 1.06 -8.16 0.63
C ILE A 106 0.87 -6.71 0.14
N ASN A 107 0.11 -5.89 0.86
CA ASN A 107 -0.17 -4.51 0.48
C ASN A 107 1.10 -3.65 0.46
N VAL A 108 1.94 -3.75 1.49
CA VAL A 108 3.22 -3.04 1.58
C VAL A 108 4.14 -3.45 0.45
N THR A 109 4.31 -4.75 0.23
CA THR A 109 5.16 -5.28 -0.83
C THR A 109 4.72 -4.77 -2.20
N TYR A 110 3.42 -4.85 -2.50
CA TYR A 110 2.88 -4.33 -3.75
C TYR A 110 3.10 -2.82 -3.91
N SER A 111 2.87 -2.05 -2.85
CA SER A 111 3.04 -0.59 -2.88
C SER A 111 4.49 -0.20 -3.13
N ILE A 112 5.44 -0.89 -2.51
CA ILE A 112 6.88 -0.69 -2.73
C ILE A 112 7.26 -1.01 -4.18
N MET A 113 6.74 -2.11 -4.73
CA MET A 113 6.99 -2.49 -6.13
C MET A 113 6.47 -1.42 -7.12
N ILE A 114 5.27 -0.88 -6.89
CA ILE A 114 4.73 0.21 -7.71
C ILE A 114 5.54 1.49 -7.52
N GLY A 115 5.90 1.85 -6.28
CA GLY A 115 6.73 3.03 -6.01
C GLY A 115 8.10 2.96 -6.68
N LEU A 116 8.74 1.80 -6.66
CA LEU A 116 10.00 1.58 -7.37
C LEU A 116 9.82 1.70 -8.89
N ALA A 117 8.78 1.07 -9.45
CA ALA A 117 8.49 1.17 -10.88
C ALA A 117 8.22 2.63 -11.30
N MET A 118 7.48 3.40 -10.51
CA MET A 118 7.24 4.81 -10.77
C MET A 118 8.52 5.63 -10.72
N LYS A 119 9.37 5.42 -9.71
CA LYS A 119 10.63 6.13 -9.58
C LYS A 119 11.53 5.88 -10.80
N THR A 120 11.66 4.63 -11.22
CA THR A 120 12.42 4.27 -12.43
C THR A 120 11.79 4.84 -13.70
N LEU A 121 10.47 4.86 -13.84
CA LEU A 121 9.80 5.45 -15.00
C LEU A 121 10.02 6.96 -15.09
N ILE A 122 9.91 7.67 -13.96
CA ILE A 122 10.15 9.12 -13.88
C ILE A 122 11.60 9.47 -14.22
N GLU A 123 12.56 8.61 -13.89
CA GLU A 123 13.98 8.80 -14.26
C GLU A 123 14.26 8.61 -15.76
N ILE A 124 13.37 7.93 -16.49
CA ILE A 124 13.55 7.60 -17.92
C ILE A 124 12.87 8.61 -18.85
N VAL A 125 11.76 9.22 -18.42
CA VAL A 125 10.98 10.21 -19.20
C VAL A 125 11.55 11.62 -19.03
#